data_AF-A0A7W0W5E1-F1
#
_entry.id   AF-A0A7W0W5E1-F1
#
_cell.length_a   1.000
_cell.length_b   1.000
_cell.length_c   1.000
_cell.angle_alpha   90.00
_cell.angle_beta   90.00
_cell.angle_gamma   90.00
#
_symmetry.space_group_name_H-M   'P 1'
#
loop_
_entity.id
_entity.type
_entity.pdbx_description
1 polymer ?
#
loop_
_entity_poly.entity_id
_entity_poly.type
_entity_poly.pdbx_seq_one_letter_code
_entity_poly.pdbx_strand_id
1 'polypeptide(L)'
;MSEWIGRELERLRRLRGLRREDVAAQLPEPVSPSTIRNIEHDEDYNVSLQLLRQIAAVLGANIEVRCESPADLLRWQTPPGQRPALEIPGFEEEGQERLIDNEYFTRYIRARHPGCPLTNSQIGRRMWDFARPRGAELVKGRMQVKKLPATESAVTHRLPTTAAQYRVRERDVDLLHGFADRLGRAYRDEKGRVLVPLV
;
A
#
# COMPACT_ATOMS: atom_id res chain seq x y z
N MET A 1 -19.49 -2.32 -11.08
CA MET A 1 -18.15 -2.77 -11.47
C MET A 1 -17.46 -1.57 -12.10
N SER A 2 -16.40 -1.05 -11.49
CA SER A 2 -15.64 0.06 -12.07
C SER A 2 -14.88 -0.50 -13.29
N GLU A 3 -15.30 -0.12 -14.49
CA GLU A 3 -14.53 -0.44 -15.69
C GLU A 3 -13.17 0.25 -15.60
N TRP A 4 -12.11 -0.52 -15.86
CA TRP A 4 -10.76 -0.02 -15.87
C TRP A 4 -10.60 1.09 -16.94
N ILE A 5 -9.91 2.17 -16.57
CA ILE A 5 -9.79 3.38 -17.40
C ILE A 5 -9.20 3.11 -18.79
N GLY A 6 -8.29 2.12 -18.92
CA GLY A 6 -7.71 1.74 -20.21
C GLY A 6 -8.74 1.26 -21.22
N ARG A 7 -9.75 0.49 -20.78
CA ARG A 7 -10.86 0.04 -21.64
C ARG A 7 -11.76 1.19 -22.09
N GLU A 8 -12.01 2.14 -21.20
CA GLU A 8 -12.83 3.30 -21.54
C GLU A 8 -12.10 4.22 -22.54
N LEU A 9 -10.79 4.40 -22.39
CA LEU A 9 -9.97 5.11 -23.38
C LEU A 9 -9.98 4.41 -24.74
N GLU A 10 -9.84 3.07 -24.77
CA GLU A 10 -9.94 2.30 -26.01
C GLU A 10 -11.32 2.49 -26.68
N ARG A 11 -12.40 2.41 -25.89
CA ARG A 11 -13.77 2.60 -26.37
C ARG A 11 -13.95 3.98 -26.97
N LEU A 12 -13.53 5.04 -26.28
CA LEU A 12 -13.60 6.42 -26.77
C LEU A 12 -12.80 6.61 -28.05
N ARG A 13 -11.59 6.05 -28.13
CA ARG A 13 -10.77 6.10 -29.34
C ARG A 13 -11.47 5.44 -30.53
N ARG A 14 -12.04 4.25 -30.33
CA ARG A 14 -12.80 3.53 -31.37
C ARG A 14 -14.04 4.30 -31.81
N LEU A 15 -14.78 4.90 -30.87
CA LEU A 15 -15.94 5.75 -31.17
C LEU A 15 -15.58 6.98 -32.01
N ARG A 16 -14.39 7.54 -31.82
CA ARG A 16 -13.86 8.65 -32.62
C ARG A 16 -13.25 8.21 -33.96
N GLY A 17 -13.15 6.90 -34.22
CA GLY A 17 -12.53 6.37 -35.43
C GLY A 17 -11.01 6.57 -35.50
N LEU A 18 -10.36 6.87 -34.37
CA LEU A 18 -8.93 7.16 -34.32
C LEU A 18 -8.10 5.89 -34.19
N ARG A 19 -6.98 5.83 -34.88
CA ARG A 19 -5.95 4.81 -34.67
C ARG A 19 -5.10 5.18 -33.47
N ARG A 20 -4.40 4.19 -32.92
CA ARG A 20 -3.43 4.41 -31.83
C ARG A 20 -2.32 5.36 -32.26
N GLU A 21 -1.91 5.26 -33.53
CA GLU A 21 -0.95 6.16 -34.19
C GLU A 21 -1.43 7.60 -34.15
N ASP A 22 -2.70 7.85 -34.49
CA ASP A 22 -3.28 9.20 -34.53
C ASP A 22 -3.30 9.83 -33.14
N VAL A 23 -3.72 9.06 -32.13
CA VAL A 23 -3.74 9.54 -30.73
C VAL A 23 -2.31 9.85 -30.27
N ALA A 24 -1.37 8.95 -30.52
CA ALA A 24 0.01 9.10 -30.10
C ALA A 24 0.71 10.31 -30.74
N ALA A 25 0.40 10.60 -32.00
CA ALA A 25 0.96 11.73 -32.75
C ALA A 25 0.33 13.09 -32.38
N GLN A 26 -0.93 13.09 -31.93
CA GLN A 26 -1.65 14.31 -31.54
C GLN A 26 -1.37 14.76 -30.10
N LEU A 27 -0.61 13.99 -29.33
CA LEU A 27 -0.17 14.40 -28.00
C LEU A 27 0.84 15.56 -28.09
N PRO A 28 0.86 16.48 -27.10
CA PRO A 28 1.86 17.54 -27.04
C PRO A 28 3.30 17.02 -27.01
N GLU A 29 3.51 15.92 -26.30
CA GLU A 29 4.74 15.12 -26.35
C GLU A 29 4.38 13.78 -27.01
N PRO A 30 4.77 13.57 -28.28
CA PRO A 30 4.43 12.34 -28.99
C PRO A 30 5.00 11.12 -28.30
N VAL A 31 4.18 10.07 -28.18
CA VAL A 31 4.58 8.77 -27.63
C VAL A 31 4.56 7.71 -28.71
N SER A 32 5.07 6.51 -28.43
CA SER A 32 4.92 5.40 -29.36
C SER A 32 3.48 4.85 -29.35
N PRO A 33 2.97 4.33 -30.48
CA PRO A 33 1.68 3.65 -30.52
C PRO A 33 1.60 2.43 -29.58
N SER A 34 2.74 1.81 -29.26
CA SER A 34 2.85 0.75 -28.26
C SER A 34 2.54 1.22 -26.85
N THR A 35 2.89 2.46 -26.48
CA THR A 35 2.54 3.05 -25.18
C THR A 35 1.02 3.18 -25.05
N ILE A 36 0.34 3.66 -26.09
CA ILE A 36 -1.12 3.73 -26.10
C ILE A 36 -1.74 2.33 -25.97
N ARG A 37 -1.20 1.33 -26.69
CA ARG A 37 -1.65 -0.07 -26.57
C ARG A 37 -1.48 -0.61 -25.14
N ASN A 38 -0.35 -0.35 -24.49
CA ASN A 38 -0.10 -0.83 -23.13
C ASN A 38 -1.08 -0.19 -22.15
N ILE A 39 -1.32 1.12 -22.25
CA ILE A 39 -2.32 1.83 -21.44
C ILE A 39 -3.74 1.27 -21.65
N GLU A 40 -4.07 0.82 -22.87
CA GLU A 40 -5.39 0.26 -23.21
C GLU A 40 -5.58 -1.21 -22.81
N HIS A 41 -4.51 -2.02 -22.72
CA HIS A 41 -4.59 -3.47 -22.49
C HIS A 41 -3.95 -4.03 -21.21
N ASP A 42 -3.01 -3.31 -20.59
CA ASP A 42 -2.33 -3.73 -19.36
C ASP A 42 -2.79 -2.89 -18.17
N GLU A 43 -3.58 -3.51 -17.27
CA GLU A 43 -4.13 -2.90 -16.05
C GLU A 43 -3.05 -2.46 -15.07
N ASP A 44 -1.88 -3.12 -15.10
CA ASP A 44 -0.74 -2.84 -14.22
C ASP A 44 0.27 -1.88 -14.86
N TYR A 45 0.01 -1.40 -16.09
CA TYR A 45 0.92 -0.49 -16.77
C TYR A 45 1.00 0.85 -16.05
N ASN A 46 2.20 1.19 -15.59
CA ASN A 46 2.43 2.45 -14.89
C ASN A 46 2.34 3.63 -15.87
N VAL A 47 1.33 4.47 -15.68
CA VAL A 47 1.06 5.64 -16.51
C VAL A 47 0.97 6.90 -15.65
N SER A 48 1.54 8.00 -16.12
CA SER A 48 1.45 9.27 -15.42
C SER A 48 0.04 9.86 -15.56
N LEU A 49 -0.42 10.55 -14.51
CA LEU A 49 -1.71 11.26 -14.52
C LEU A 49 -1.77 12.32 -15.63
N GLN A 50 -0.64 12.96 -15.90
CA GLN A 50 -0.51 13.96 -16.96
C GLN A 50 -0.74 13.32 -18.34
N LEU A 51 -0.11 12.18 -18.62
CA LEU A 51 -0.28 11.50 -19.90
C LEU A 51 -1.73 11.03 -20.09
N LEU A 52 -2.36 10.48 -19.05
CA LEU A 52 -3.78 10.11 -19.10
C LEU A 52 -4.66 11.31 -19.46
N ARG A 53 -4.43 12.47 -18.84
CA ARG A 53 -5.17 13.70 -19.14
C ARG A 53 -4.95 14.18 -20.57
N GLN A 54 -3.72 14.11 -21.08
CA GLN A 54 -3.41 14.47 -22.47
C GLN A 54 -4.13 13.55 -23.46
N ILE A 55 -4.10 12.23 -23.22
CA ILE A 55 -4.83 11.25 -24.05
C ILE A 55 -6.32 11.53 -24.02
N ALA A 56 -6.91 11.75 -22.83
CA ALA A 56 -8.32 12.09 -22.71
C ALA A 56 -8.67 13.36 -23.48
N ALA A 57 -7.84 14.40 -23.39
CA ALA A 57 -8.05 15.64 -24.13
C ALA A 57 -8.05 15.42 -25.66
N VAL A 58 -7.11 14.62 -26.19
CA VAL A 58 -7.08 14.25 -27.62
C VAL A 58 -8.34 13.47 -28.02
N LEU A 59 -8.86 12.62 -27.13
CA LEU A 59 -10.11 11.89 -27.35
C LEU A 59 -11.36 12.76 -27.16
N GLY A 60 -11.21 14.03 -26.77
CA GLY A 60 -12.31 14.95 -26.47
C GLY A 60 -13.06 14.60 -25.19
N ALA A 61 -12.38 14.01 -24.21
CA ALA A 61 -12.88 13.64 -22.90
C ALA A 61 -12.12 14.39 -21.79
N ASN A 62 -12.68 14.37 -20.58
CA ASN A 62 -12.06 14.94 -19.39
C ASN A 62 -11.90 13.86 -18.31
N ILE A 63 -10.75 13.85 -17.64
CA ILE A 63 -10.50 12.97 -16.49
C ILE A 63 -10.62 13.80 -15.22
N GLU A 64 -11.65 13.51 -14.44
CA GLU A 64 -11.81 14.03 -13.10
C GLU A 64 -11.15 13.08 -12.10
N VAL A 65 -10.24 13.62 -11.29
CA VAL A 65 -9.54 12.86 -10.24
C VAL A 65 -10.06 13.38 -8.91
N ARG A 66 -10.82 12.54 -8.22
CA ARG A 66 -11.29 12.83 -6.87
C ARG A 66 -10.47 12.01 -5.90
N CYS A 67 -9.83 12.67 -4.96
CA CYS A 67 -9.27 11.99 -3.80
C CYS A 67 -10.39 11.84 -2.79
N GLU A 68 -10.76 10.60 -2.48
CA GLU A 68 -11.88 10.28 -1.59
C GLU A 68 -11.70 10.81 -0.17
N SER A 69 -10.48 11.25 0.20
CA SER A 69 -10.24 11.95 1.45
C SER A 69 -9.23 13.09 1.27
N PRO A 70 -9.69 14.37 1.33
CA PRO A 70 -8.82 15.54 1.42
C PRO A 70 -7.90 15.49 2.66
N ALA A 71 -8.34 14.80 3.71
CA ALA A 71 -7.60 14.59 4.94
C ALA A 71 -6.32 13.75 4.71
N ASP A 72 -6.36 12.74 3.85
CA ASP A 72 -5.19 11.91 3.55
C ASP A 72 -4.15 12.69 2.75
N LEU A 73 -4.55 13.50 1.78
CA LEU A 73 -3.64 14.38 1.03
C LEU A 73 -2.91 15.38 1.94
N LEU A 74 -3.63 16.04 2.86
CA LEU A 74 -3.03 16.96 3.82
C LEU A 74 -2.02 16.23 4.73
N ARG A 75 -2.36 15.02 5.18
CA ARG A 75 -1.52 14.20 6.05
C ARG A 75 -0.23 13.74 5.38
N TRP A 76 -0.25 13.45 4.09
CA TRP A 76 0.95 13.06 3.34
C TRP A 76 1.86 14.24 3.01
N GLN A 77 1.30 15.44 2.83
CA GLN A 77 2.07 16.68 2.63
C GLN A 77 2.64 17.26 3.94
N THR A 78 2.06 16.87 5.09
CA THR A 78 2.51 17.36 6.40
C THR A 78 3.67 16.51 6.96
N PRO A 79 4.79 17.13 7.41
CA PRO A 79 5.90 16.43 8.03
C PRO A 79 5.47 15.55 9.22
N PRO A 80 6.14 14.41 9.49
CA PRO A 80 5.69 13.40 10.45
C PRO A 80 5.38 13.91 11.87
N GLY A 81 5.97 15.04 12.29
CA GLY A 81 5.79 15.62 13.62
C GLY A 81 4.69 16.68 13.74
N GLN A 82 4.01 17.07 12.64
CA GLN A 82 3.02 18.15 12.64
C GLN A 82 1.64 17.71 12.11
N ARG A 83 1.43 16.40 11.93
CA ARG A 83 0.17 15.87 11.40
C ARG A 83 -0.93 16.02 12.45
N PRO A 84 -2.07 16.65 12.12
CA PRO A 84 -3.20 16.69 13.03
C PRO A 84 -3.75 15.27 13.26
N ALA A 85 -4.26 15.03 14.47
CA ALA A 85 -5.00 13.81 14.79
C ALA A 85 -6.29 13.77 13.95
N LEU A 86 -6.69 12.58 13.52
CA LEU A 86 -7.95 12.39 12.78
C LEU A 86 -9.13 12.58 13.74
N GLU A 87 -9.83 13.71 13.62
CA GLU A 87 -11.15 13.90 14.22
C GLU A 87 -12.21 13.54 13.19
N ILE A 88 -12.91 12.42 13.41
CA ILE A 88 -14.07 12.00 12.61
C ILE A 88 -15.31 12.24 13.48
N PRO A 89 -16.23 13.15 13.08
CA PRO A 89 -17.40 13.44 13.89
C PRO A 89 -18.39 12.26 13.88
N GLY A 90 -18.79 11.80 15.07
CA GLY A 90 -19.92 10.88 15.27
C GLY A 90 -19.62 9.47 15.78
N PHE A 91 -18.43 9.18 16.35
CA PHE A 91 -18.15 7.83 16.85
C PHE A 91 -17.69 7.83 18.31
N GLU A 92 -18.54 7.28 19.17
CA GLU A 92 -18.28 7.02 20.58
C GLU A 92 -17.26 5.88 20.76
N GLU A 93 -16.39 6.02 21.77
CA GLU A 93 -15.18 5.24 22.03
C GLU A 93 -15.43 3.83 22.61
N GLU A 94 -16.05 2.92 21.86
CA GLU A 94 -16.03 1.49 22.20
C GLU A 94 -15.40 0.66 21.08
N GLY A 95 -14.14 0.96 20.77
CA GLY A 95 -13.35 0.15 19.84
C GLY A 95 -12.71 -1.02 20.57
N GLN A 96 -13.21 -2.24 20.36
CA GLN A 96 -12.53 -3.47 20.76
C GLN A 96 -11.06 -3.41 20.30
N GLU A 97 -10.14 -3.67 21.22
CA GLU A 97 -8.71 -3.63 20.95
C GLU A 97 -8.17 -5.04 20.79
N ARG A 98 -7.45 -5.28 19.70
CA ARG A 98 -6.85 -6.56 19.38
C ARG A 98 -5.36 -6.54 19.65
N LEU A 99 -4.88 -7.52 20.42
CA LEU A 99 -3.46 -7.73 20.64
C LEU A 99 -2.86 -8.48 19.44
N ILE A 100 -1.86 -7.89 18.79
CA ILE A 100 -1.16 -8.49 17.66
C ILE A 100 0.31 -8.71 18.01
N ASP A 101 0.80 -9.93 17.78
CA ASP A 101 2.22 -10.23 17.92
C ASP A 101 3.01 -9.78 16.66
N ASN A 102 4.27 -9.38 16.85
CA ASN A 102 5.12 -8.90 15.76
C ASN A 102 5.40 -9.96 14.68
N GLU A 103 5.17 -11.24 14.97
CA GLU A 103 5.33 -12.32 13.99
C GLU A 103 4.06 -12.63 13.20
N TYR A 104 2.91 -12.07 13.59
CA TYR A 104 1.61 -12.36 13.01
C TYR A 104 1.62 -12.02 11.53
N PHE A 105 1.96 -10.76 11.21
CA PHE A 105 2.05 -10.32 9.82
C PHE A 105 3.24 -10.91 9.07
N THR A 106 4.31 -11.26 9.78
CA THR A 106 5.43 -12.00 9.16
C THR A 106 4.96 -13.37 8.68
N ARG A 107 4.25 -14.13 9.53
CA ARG A 107 3.69 -15.45 9.18
C ARG A 107 2.63 -15.32 8.09
N TYR A 108 1.74 -14.34 8.22
CA TYR A 108 0.72 -14.04 7.21
C TYR A 108 1.34 -13.82 5.83
N ILE A 109 2.35 -12.93 5.73
CA ILE A 109 3.05 -12.64 4.47
C ILE A 109 3.77 -13.88 3.95
N ARG A 110 4.47 -14.64 4.80
CA ARG A 110 5.19 -15.84 4.35
C ARG A 110 4.27 -16.94 3.83
N ALA A 111 3.06 -17.05 4.37
CA ALA A 111 2.07 -18.01 3.91
C ALA A 111 1.44 -17.63 2.56
N ARG A 112 1.13 -16.34 2.34
CA ARG A 112 0.46 -15.86 1.11
C ARG A 112 1.42 -15.43 0.00
N HIS A 113 2.61 -14.96 0.36
CA HIS A 113 3.61 -14.40 -0.53
C HIS A 113 5.00 -14.99 -0.24
N PRO A 114 5.22 -16.28 -0.55
CA PRO A 114 6.49 -16.96 -0.25
C PRO A 114 7.69 -16.31 -0.94
N GLY A 115 7.50 -15.65 -2.09
CA GLY A 115 8.52 -14.92 -2.83
C GLY A 115 8.88 -13.53 -2.28
N CYS A 116 8.25 -13.09 -1.17
CA CYS A 116 8.49 -11.75 -0.63
C CYS A 116 9.99 -11.54 -0.26
N PRO A 117 10.69 -10.57 -0.87
CA PRO A 117 12.12 -10.38 -0.68
C PRO A 117 12.48 -9.63 0.62
N LEU A 118 11.49 -9.13 1.37
CA LEU A 118 11.71 -8.41 2.63
C LEU A 118 12.14 -9.38 3.73
N THR A 119 13.07 -8.98 4.60
CA THR A 119 13.42 -9.75 5.81
C THR A 119 12.35 -9.59 6.90
N ASN A 120 12.28 -10.53 7.84
CA ASN A 120 11.31 -10.48 8.95
C ASN A 120 11.47 -9.19 9.77
N SER A 121 12.70 -8.71 9.95
CA SER A 121 12.99 -7.42 10.60
C SER A 121 12.46 -6.22 9.81
N GLN A 122 12.56 -6.25 8.48
CA GLN A 122 12.01 -5.19 7.61
C GLN A 122 10.48 -5.19 7.62
N ILE A 123 9.85 -6.37 7.57
CA ILE A 123 8.40 -6.52 7.68
C ILE A 123 7.92 -5.96 9.01
N GLY A 124 8.49 -6.41 10.14
CA GLY A 124 8.08 -5.95 11.47
C GLY A 124 8.24 -4.43 11.65
N ARG A 125 9.36 -3.85 11.17
CA ARG A 125 9.57 -2.41 11.21
C ARG A 125 8.52 -1.65 10.40
N ARG A 126 8.25 -2.07 9.16
CA ARG A 126 7.28 -1.39 8.29
C ARG A 126 5.85 -1.52 8.80
N MET A 127 5.47 -2.69 9.33
CA MET A 127 4.16 -2.89 9.98
C MET A 127 4.02 -1.98 11.20
N TRP A 128 5.04 -1.89 12.04
CA TRP A 128 5.04 -1.00 13.21
C TRP A 128 4.94 0.47 12.81
N ASP A 129 5.74 0.92 11.85
CA ASP A 129 5.72 2.30 11.35
C ASP A 129 4.34 2.67 10.74
N PHE A 130 3.62 1.68 10.21
CA PHE A 130 2.25 1.85 9.70
C PHE A 130 1.18 1.82 10.81
N ALA A 131 1.34 0.98 11.83
CA ALA A 131 0.38 0.81 12.93
C ALA A 131 0.47 1.93 13.98
N ARG A 132 1.69 2.33 14.38
CA ARG A 132 1.94 3.35 15.42
C ARG A 132 1.15 4.66 15.23
N PRO A 133 1.14 5.31 14.05
CA PRO A 133 0.39 6.56 13.87
C PRO A 133 -1.14 6.38 13.84
N ARG A 134 -1.67 5.16 13.94
CA ARG A 134 -3.10 4.84 14.04
C ARG A 134 -3.57 4.61 15.48
N GLY A 135 -2.68 4.83 16.44
CA GLY A 135 -2.93 4.59 17.86
C GLY A 135 -2.55 3.18 18.29
N ALA A 136 -1.69 2.48 17.53
CA ALA A 136 -1.16 1.21 18.01
C ALA A 136 -0.20 1.45 19.18
N GLU A 137 -0.48 0.80 20.31
CA GLU A 137 0.32 0.92 21.52
C GLU A 137 1.26 -0.27 21.65
N LEU A 138 2.51 0.01 22.04
CA LEU A 138 3.48 -1.04 22.32
C LEU A 138 3.17 -1.65 23.70
N VAL A 139 2.52 -2.81 23.74
CA VAL A 139 2.15 -3.49 24.99
C VAL A 139 3.36 -4.16 25.64
N LYS A 140 4.32 -4.63 24.83
CA LYS A 140 5.57 -5.22 25.32
C LYS A 140 6.73 -4.88 24.39
N GLY A 141 7.70 -4.14 24.90
CA GLY A 141 8.95 -3.83 24.20
C GLY A 141 9.83 -5.06 24.00
N ARG A 142 10.69 -5.02 22.97
CA ARG A 142 11.70 -6.07 22.73
C ARG A 142 12.62 -6.16 23.94
N MET A 143 12.55 -7.27 24.69
CA MET A 143 13.61 -7.62 25.63
C MET A 143 14.80 -8.19 24.85
N GLN A 144 15.86 -7.40 24.68
CA GLN A 144 17.17 -7.99 24.36
C GLN A 144 17.67 -8.73 25.60
N VAL A 145 17.53 -10.06 25.61
CA VAL A 145 18.14 -10.88 26.67
C VAL A 145 19.62 -11.06 26.33
N LYS A 146 20.51 -10.38 27.08
CA LYS A 146 21.89 -10.84 27.26
C LYS A 146 21.82 -12.26 27.82
N LYS A 147 22.45 -13.23 27.15
CA LYS A 147 22.53 -14.64 27.58
C LYS A 147 22.84 -14.72 29.09
N LEU A 148 21.92 -15.29 29.85
CA LEU A 148 22.19 -15.86 31.18
C LEU A 148 21.56 -17.25 31.25
N PRO A 149 22.19 -18.17 32.00
CA PRO A 149 22.02 -19.60 31.82
C PRO A 149 20.70 -20.10 32.39
N ALA A 150 20.24 -21.21 31.81
CA ALA A 150 18.94 -21.81 32.03
C ALA A 150 18.75 -22.27 33.49
N THR A 151 17.62 -21.90 34.07
CA THR A 151 16.95 -22.74 35.08
C THR A 151 15.45 -22.43 35.12
N GLU A 152 14.69 -23.53 35.06
CA GLU A 152 13.32 -23.72 35.53
C GLU A 152 12.12 -23.18 34.71
N SER A 153 11.53 -24.11 33.96
CA SER A 153 10.16 -24.60 34.12
C SER A 153 9.02 -23.59 34.33
N ALA A 154 8.50 -23.05 33.23
CA ALA A 154 7.07 -22.72 33.13
C ALA A 154 6.59 -22.97 31.70
N VAL A 155 5.72 -23.96 31.54
CA VAL A 155 4.99 -24.27 30.31
C VAL A 155 3.89 -23.22 30.13
N THR A 156 4.28 -22.08 29.58
CA THR A 156 3.41 -21.20 28.81
C THR A 156 3.97 -21.25 27.40
N HIS A 157 3.13 -21.18 26.35
CA HIS A 157 3.59 -21.04 24.97
C HIS A 157 4.45 -19.78 24.85
N ARG A 158 5.74 -19.90 25.18
CA ARG A 158 6.69 -18.81 25.25
C ARG A 158 7.01 -18.43 23.82
N LEU A 159 6.36 -17.36 23.37
CA LEU A 159 6.73 -16.61 22.18
C LEU A 159 8.25 -16.36 22.20
N PRO A 160 8.94 -16.45 21.06
CA PRO A 160 10.37 -16.18 20.99
C PRO A 160 10.66 -14.81 21.60
N THR A 161 11.69 -14.77 22.45
CA THR A 161 12.04 -13.70 23.39
C THR A 161 12.31 -12.33 22.75
N THR A 162 12.26 -12.24 21.42
CA THR A 162 12.43 -11.05 20.58
C THR A 162 11.11 -10.48 20.02
N ALA A 163 9.96 -11.09 20.32
CA ALA A 163 8.66 -10.66 19.83
C ALA A 163 8.14 -9.43 20.59
N ALA A 164 7.98 -8.31 19.88
CA ALA A 164 7.19 -7.17 20.38
C ALA A 164 5.70 -7.49 20.21
N GLN A 165 4.87 -7.01 21.13
CA GLN A 165 3.41 -7.06 21.00
C GLN A 165 2.89 -5.64 20.92
N TYR A 166 1.95 -5.41 20.02
CA TYR A 166 1.28 -4.13 19.92
C TYR A 166 -0.23 -4.31 19.86
N ARG A 167 -0.92 -3.44 20.58
CA ARG A 167 -2.37 -3.36 20.67
C ARG A 167 -2.83 -2.47 19.55
N VAL A 168 -3.73 -2.97 18.73
CA VAL A 168 -4.31 -2.26 17.59
C VAL A 168 -5.80 -2.25 17.77
N ARG A 169 -6.45 -1.15 17.40
CA ARG A 169 -7.91 -1.09 17.32
C ARG A 169 -8.40 -2.10 16.28
N GLU A 170 -9.50 -2.80 16.58
CA GLU A 170 -10.06 -3.83 15.69
C GLU A 170 -10.39 -3.28 14.29
N ARG A 171 -10.86 -2.04 14.20
CA ARG A 171 -11.11 -1.33 12.94
C ARG A 171 -9.89 -1.16 12.03
N ASP A 172 -8.68 -1.17 12.60
CA ASP A 172 -7.43 -1.00 11.86
C ASP A 172 -6.83 -2.34 11.42
N VAL A 173 -7.42 -3.47 11.85
CA VAL A 173 -6.91 -4.82 11.53
C VAL A 173 -7.01 -5.10 10.05
N ASP A 174 -8.12 -4.75 9.39
CA ASP A 174 -8.28 -4.96 7.95
C ASP A 174 -7.32 -4.09 7.13
N LEU A 175 -7.07 -2.85 7.59
CA LEU A 175 -6.08 -1.96 6.99
C LEU A 175 -4.65 -2.51 7.15
N LEU A 176 -4.34 -3.12 8.29
CA LEU A 176 -3.05 -3.77 8.50
C LEU A 176 -2.87 -5.03 7.64
N HIS A 177 -3.93 -5.80 7.41
CA HIS A 177 -3.89 -6.93 6.47
C HIS A 177 -3.68 -6.46 5.03
N GLY A 178 -4.41 -5.43 4.60
CA GLY A 178 -4.21 -4.84 3.27
C GLY A 178 -2.79 -4.30 3.08
N PHE A 179 -2.24 -3.63 4.10
CA PHE A 179 -0.85 -3.19 4.08
C PHE A 179 0.15 -4.36 4.09
N ALA A 180 -0.13 -5.44 4.83
CA ALA A 180 0.69 -6.64 4.85
C ALA A 180 0.70 -7.35 3.48
N ASP A 181 -0.44 -7.47 2.81
CA ASP A 181 -0.52 -8.02 1.45
C ASP A 181 0.28 -7.16 0.46
N ARG A 182 0.22 -5.82 0.60
CA ARG A 182 1.05 -4.90 -0.19
C ARG A 182 2.54 -5.13 0.04
N LEU A 183 2.97 -5.28 1.29
CA LEU A 183 4.36 -5.64 1.63
C LEU A 183 4.76 -7.01 1.06
N GLY A 184 3.83 -7.98 1.05
CA GLY A 184 4.05 -9.31 0.51
C GLY A 184 4.36 -9.29 -1.00
N ARG A 185 3.77 -8.36 -1.74
CA ARG A 185 4.01 -8.13 -3.18
C ARG A 185 5.27 -7.32 -3.49
N ALA A 186 6.12 -7.06 -2.50
CA ALA A 186 7.39 -6.40 -2.73
C ALA A 186 8.26 -7.18 -3.75
N TYR A 187 9.02 -6.46 -4.56
CA TYR A 187 9.90 -7.03 -5.58
C TYR A 187 11.27 -6.35 -5.56
N ARG A 188 12.27 -6.99 -6.17
CA ARG A 188 13.62 -6.41 -6.32
C ARG A 188 13.71 -5.69 -7.66
N ASP A 189 14.24 -4.47 -7.66
CA ASP A 189 14.62 -3.79 -8.90
C ASP A 189 15.91 -4.37 -9.50
N GLU A 190 16.27 -3.94 -10.71
CA GLU A 190 17.50 -4.35 -11.41
C GLU A 190 18.78 -4.00 -10.63
N LYS A 191 18.69 -3.10 -9.64
CA LYS A 191 19.77 -2.66 -8.76
C LYS A 191 19.74 -3.38 -7.40
N GLY A 192 18.88 -4.40 -7.24
CA GLY A 192 18.73 -5.21 -6.03
C GLY A 192 17.98 -4.52 -4.88
N ARG A 193 17.40 -3.33 -5.08
CA ARG A 193 16.60 -2.61 -4.07
C ARG A 193 15.21 -3.21 -3.98
N VAL A 194 14.70 -3.33 -2.76
CA VAL A 194 13.35 -3.86 -2.53
C VAL A 194 12.31 -2.74 -2.57
N LEU A 195 11.48 -2.76 -3.61
CA LEU A 195 10.37 -1.84 -3.81
C LEU A 195 9.05 -2.49 -3.38
N VAL A 196 8.11 -1.65 -2.94
CA VAL A 196 6.75 -2.07 -2.55
C VAL A 196 5.78 -1.42 -3.53
N PRO A 197 4.91 -2.19 -4.21
CA PRO A 197 3.90 -1.63 -5.10
C PRO A 197 3.00 -0.62 -4.38
N LEU A 198 2.66 0.48 -5.04
CA LEU A 198 1.89 1.58 -4.43
C LEU A 198 0.37 1.43 -4.47
N VAL A 199 -0.15 0.37 -5.12
CA VAL A 199 -1.59 0.14 -5.35
C VAL A 199 -2.42 0.34 -4.08
#